data_AF-A0A2K1PFY3-F1
#
_entry.id   AF-A0A2K1PFY3-F1
#
_cell.length_a   1.000
_cell.length_b   1.000
_cell.length_c   1.000
_cell.angle_alpha   90.00
_cell.angle_beta   90.00
_cell.angle_gamma   90.00
#
_symmetry.space_group_name_H-M   'P 1'
#
loop_
_entity.id
_entity.type
_entity.pdbx_description
1 polymer ?
#
loop_
_entity_poly.entity_id
_entity_poly.type
_entity_poly.pdbx_seq_one_letter_code
_entity_poly.pdbx_strand_id
1 'polypeptide(L)'
;MDVIGGIFLDIYIVKNDGYHNSEILQLPGGSALNVAIGLSQLGHNVRMFGNVGKDFVGNFLLERLSFHAVNVEWIKKVDQNTATFITMNEKPIAIDRRINDLDLIIPKKKSEYLFITTEINERLINSDIFQNYKKTFFDIGPRPKLINKRCENVFFIGNEKECENFLFNCDVVKLGEKGAKWGEKIVSLSGKKTPYGIGMGDVFDTVLIDGILNNLEKEQILHNAVNATQRISEYLGAYNKIINMKY
;
A
#
# COMPACT_ATOMS: atom_id res chain seq x y z
N MET A 1 6.47 1.05 -13.85
CA MET A 1 6.09 1.79 -12.64
C MET A 1 7.01 1.36 -11.53
N ASP A 2 7.59 2.32 -10.83
CA ASP A 2 8.40 2.05 -9.65
C ASP A 2 7.50 2.10 -8.42
N VAL A 3 7.68 1.18 -7.48
CA VAL A 3 6.92 1.12 -6.24
C VAL A 3 7.91 1.07 -5.08
N ILE A 4 7.85 2.06 -4.19
CA ILE A 4 8.78 2.20 -3.07
C ILE A 4 7.99 2.13 -1.76
N GLY A 5 8.32 1.20 -0.88
CA GLY A 5 7.73 1.19 0.45
C GLY A 5 8.16 0.01 1.30
N GLY A 6 7.48 -0.14 2.44
CA GLY A 6 7.74 -1.22 3.38
C GLY A 6 7.29 -2.57 2.82
N ILE A 7 8.06 -3.60 3.14
CA ILE A 7 7.72 -5.01 2.90
C ILE A 7 7.63 -5.67 4.27
N PHE A 8 6.53 -6.33 4.55
CA PHE A 8 6.26 -6.95 5.84
C PHE A 8 5.85 -8.41 5.68
N LEU A 9 6.11 -9.20 6.72
CA LEU A 9 5.29 -10.35 7.04
C LEU A 9 4.13 -9.88 7.92
N ASP A 10 2.91 -9.98 7.40
CA ASP A 10 1.72 -9.73 8.20
C ASP A 10 1.31 -11.00 8.94
N ILE A 11 1.09 -10.89 10.24
CA ILE A 11 0.58 -11.95 11.10
C ILE A 11 -0.81 -11.54 11.59
N TYR A 12 -1.84 -12.27 11.16
CA TYR A 12 -3.22 -12.06 11.60
C TYR A 12 -3.57 -13.12 12.64
N ILE A 13 -3.88 -12.67 13.85
CA ILE A 13 -4.39 -13.52 14.94
C ILE A 13 -5.91 -13.34 14.99
N VAL A 14 -6.66 -14.36 14.60
CA VAL A 14 -8.12 -14.38 14.73
C VAL A 14 -8.47 -15.14 15.99
N LYS A 15 -8.90 -14.41 17.02
CA LYS A 15 -9.30 -14.98 18.30
C LYS A 15 -10.79 -15.26 18.29
N ASN A 16 -11.12 -16.55 18.34
CA ASN A 16 -12.47 -17.05 18.60
C ASN A 16 -12.68 -17.08 20.14
N ASP A 17 -12.79 -18.26 20.74
CA ASP A 17 -12.97 -18.44 22.18
C ASP A 17 -11.72 -18.98 22.88
N GLY A 18 -11.11 -18.16 23.75
CA GLY A 18 -9.90 -18.53 24.49
C GLY A 18 -8.61 -18.52 23.66
N TYR A 19 -7.50 -18.95 24.27
CA TYR A 19 -6.18 -18.90 23.62
C TYR A 19 -5.93 -20.08 22.66
N HIS A 20 -6.52 -21.24 22.93
CA HIS A 20 -6.26 -22.47 22.17
C HIS A 20 -7.08 -22.60 20.88
N ASN A 21 -8.10 -21.75 20.67
CA ASN A 21 -8.95 -21.77 19.46
C ASN A 21 -8.69 -20.55 18.55
N SER A 22 -7.49 -19.98 18.62
CA SER A 22 -7.10 -18.87 17.74
C SER A 22 -6.52 -19.39 16.43
N GLU A 23 -6.82 -18.72 15.33
CA GLU A 23 -6.17 -18.94 14.05
C GLU A 23 -5.04 -17.93 13.86
N ILE A 24 -3.90 -18.38 13.32
CA ILE A 24 -2.75 -17.53 13.02
C ILE A 24 -2.43 -17.67 11.54
N LEU A 25 -2.57 -16.58 10.81
CA LEU A 25 -2.28 -16.50 9.38
C LEU A 25 -1.05 -15.64 9.16
N GLN A 26 -0.11 -16.14 8.36
CA GLN A 26 1.09 -15.43 7.95
C GLN A 26 0.99 -15.12 6.46
N LEU A 27 0.91 -13.84 6.12
CA LEU A 27 0.67 -13.37 4.75
C LEU A 27 1.75 -12.35 4.35
N PRO A 28 2.10 -12.25 3.06
CA PRO A 28 2.82 -11.08 2.56
C PRO A 28 2.09 -9.79 2.92
N GLY A 29 2.84 -8.73 3.19
CA GLY A 29 2.27 -7.46 3.65
C GLY A 29 3.12 -6.25 3.35
N GLY A 30 2.59 -5.08 3.73
CA GLY A 30 3.09 -3.76 3.35
C GLY A 30 2.27 -3.14 2.23
N SER A 31 1.87 -1.88 2.41
CA SER A 31 0.97 -1.21 1.45
C SER A 31 1.59 -1.13 0.06
N ALA A 32 2.88 -0.82 -0.02
CA ALA A 32 3.60 -0.81 -1.29
C ALA A 32 3.73 -2.20 -1.93
N LEU A 33 3.91 -3.27 -1.14
CA LEU A 33 3.90 -4.65 -1.66
C LEU A 33 2.54 -5.00 -2.26
N ASN A 34 1.45 -4.68 -1.56
CA ASN A 34 0.11 -4.97 -2.04
C ASN A 34 -0.20 -4.20 -3.32
N VAL A 35 0.03 -2.88 -3.33
CA VAL A 35 -0.18 -2.05 -4.53
C VAL A 35 0.70 -2.51 -5.70
N ALA A 36 1.94 -2.92 -5.45
CA ALA A 36 2.81 -3.49 -6.49
C ALA A 36 2.21 -4.76 -7.13
N ILE A 37 1.69 -5.68 -6.31
CA ILE A 37 1.02 -6.89 -6.79
C ILE A 37 -0.24 -6.52 -7.58
N GLY A 38 -1.09 -5.65 -7.04
CA GLY A 38 -2.35 -5.26 -7.69
C GLY A 38 -2.14 -4.59 -9.04
N LEU A 39 -1.16 -3.67 -9.13
CA LEU A 39 -0.80 -3.01 -10.39
C LEU A 39 -0.20 -4.00 -11.40
N SER A 40 0.64 -4.93 -10.94
CA SER A 40 1.17 -6.00 -11.78
C SER A 40 0.04 -6.88 -12.35
N GLN A 41 -0.92 -7.27 -11.51
CA GLN A 41 -2.09 -8.02 -11.94
C GLN A 41 -2.91 -7.27 -12.97
N LEU A 42 -3.04 -5.95 -12.86
CA LEU A 42 -3.73 -5.09 -13.83
C LEU A 42 -2.94 -4.89 -15.15
N GLY A 43 -1.73 -5.43 -15.27
CA GLY A 43 -0.94 -5.45 -16.50
C GLY A 43 0.16 -4.39 -16.56
N HIS A 44 0.41 -3.66 -15.47
CA HIS A 44 1.52 -2.72 -15.39
C HIS A 44 2.84 -3.46 -15.18
N ASN A 45 3.91 -3.01 -15.83
CA ASN A 45 5.25 -3.51 -15.51
C ASN A 45 5.76 -2.83 -14.22
N VAL A 46 5.89 -3.59 -13.14
CA VAL A 46 6.18 -3.07 -11.80
C VAL A 46 7.57 -3.48 -11.31
N ARG A 47 8.32 -2.50 -10.79
CA ARG A 47 9.59 -2.72 -10.06
C ARG A 47 9.41 -2.31 -8.61
N MET A 48 9.67 -3.22 -7.69
CA MET A 48 9.54 -2.98 -6.24
C MET A 48 10.90 -2.62 -5.64
N PHE A 49 10.89 -1.61 -4.77
CA PHE A 49 12.04 -1.14 -4.01
C PHE A 49 11.69 -1.17 -2.52
N GLY A 50 12.53 -1.85 -1.75
CA GLY A 50 12.33 -2.04 -0.31
C GLY A 50 13.46 -2.84 0.30
N ASN A 51 13.32 -3.21 1.57
CA ASN A 51 14.26 -4.06 2.27
C ASN A 51 13.56 -5.32 2.75
N VAL A 52 14.28 -6.45 2.71
CA VAL A 52 13.89 -7.68 3.42
C VAL A 52 15.07 -8.19 4.22
N GLY A 53 14.80 -9.01 5.24
CA GLY A 53 15.84 -9.69 6.00
C GLY A 53 16.53 -10.78 5.19
N LYS A 54 17.75 -11.13 5.60
CA LYS A 54 18.46 -12.34 5.15
C LYS A 54 17.96 -13.56 5.93
N ASP A 55 16.65 -13.78 5.88
CA ASP A 55 15.96 -14.84 6.60
C ASP A 55 14.99 -15.59 5.67
N PHE A 56 14.40 -16.67 6.19
CA PHE A 56 13.41 -17.45 5.45
C PHE A 56 12.21 -16.61 5.02
N VAL A 57 11.78 -15.68 5.89
CA VAL A 57 10.66 -14.77 5.63
C VAL A 57 10.96 -13.86 4.43
N GLY A 58 12.15 -13.28 4.37
CA GLY A 58 12.55 -12.42 3.27
C GLY A 58 12.58 -13.15 1.93
N ASN A 59 13.08 -14.40 1.92
CA ASN A 59 13.02 -15.24 0.72
C ASN A 59 11.57 -15.55 0.31
N PHE A 60 10.71 -15.93 1.27
CA PHE A 60 9.29 -16.17 1.02
C PHE A 60 8.58 -14.95 0.40
N LEU A 61 8.83 -13.74 0.91
CA LEU A 61 8.21 -12.51 0.37
C LEU A 61 8.69 -12.20 -1.06
N LEU A 62 9.99 -12.41 -1.34
CA LEU A 62 10.54 -12.23 -2.68
C LEU A 62 9.97 -13.23 -3.69
N GLU A 63 9.80 -14.48 -3.29
CA GLU A 63 9.15 -15.51 -4.11
C GLU A 63 7.71 -15.15 -4.41
N ARG A 64 6.96 -14.65 -3.43
CA ARG A 64 5.57 -14.22 -3.61
C ARG A 64 5.43 -13.01 -4.53
N LEU A 65 6.30 -12.01 -4.39
CA LEU A 65 6.35 -10.88 -5.33
C LEU A 65 6.67 -11.34 -6.76
N SER A 66 7.67 -12.21 -6.91
CA SER A 66 8.07 -12.74 -8.22
C SER A 66 6.97 -13.59 -8.87
N PHE A 67 6.24 -14.38 -8.06
CA PHE A 67 5.06 -15.14 -8.51
C PHE A 67 3.98 -14.23 -9.12
N HIS A 68 3.79 -13.03 -8.56
CA HIS A 68 2.88 -12.01 -9.11
C HIS A 68 3.53 -11.11 -10.17
N ALA A 69 4.63 -11.57 -10.79
CA ALA A 69 5.36 -10.86 -11.85
C ALA A 69 5.90 -9.47 -11.47
N VAL A 70 6.09 -9.20 -10.17
CA VAL A 70 6.74 -7.98 -9.70
C VAL A 70 8.26 -8.15 -9.79
N ASN A 71 8.97 -7.21 -10.42
CA ASN A 71 10.42 -7.22 -10.45
C ASN A 71 10.99 -6.87 -9.07
N VAL A 72 11.74 -7.82 -8.49
CA VAL A 72 12.33 -7.76 -7.15
C VAL A 72 13.84 -7.46 -7.13
N GLU A 73 14.46 -7.18 -8.27
CA GLU A 73 15.91 -6.93 -8.41
C GLU A 73 16.43 -5.82 -7.49
N TRP A 74 15.57 -4.84 -7.19
CA TRP A 74 15.91 -3.66 -6.40
C TRP A 74 15.55 -3.78 -4.92
N ILE A 75 15.10 -4.96 -4.48
CA ILE A 75 14.86 -5.23 -3.06
C ILE A 75 16.17 -5.67 -2.42
N LYS A 76 16.59 -4.93 -1.39
CA LYS A 76 17.84 -5.19 -0.68
C LYS A 76 17.62 -6.21 0.43
N LYS A 77 18.46 -7.25 0.46
CA LYS A 77 18.56 -8.17 1.60
C LYS A 77 19.52 -7.61 2.65
N VAL A 78 19.07 -7.45 3.87
CA VAL A 78 19.87 -6.93 5.00
C VAL A 78 20.09 -8.00 6.07
N ASP A 79 21.21 -7.93 6.79
CA ASP A 79 21.59 -8.92 7.81
C ASP A 79 20.83 -8.70 9.14
N GLN A 80 19.51 -8.70 9.05
CA GLN A 80 18.54 -8.52 10.13
C GLN A 80 17.26 -9.30 9.78
N ASN A 81 16.32 -9.40 10.71
CA ASN A 81 15.02 -10.03 10.46
C ASN A 81 14.14 -9.16 9.55
N THR A 82 13.32 -9.81 8.73
CA THR A 82 12.29 -9.17 7.91
C THR A 82 11.27 -8.47 8.80
N ALA A 83 10.83 -7.29 8.35
CA ALA A 83 9.84 -6.50 9.08
C ALA A 83 8.53 -7.28 9.25
N THR A 84 7.87 -7.10 10.38
CA THR A 84 6.68 -7.85 10.77
C THR A 84 5.58 -6.91 11.26
N PHE A 85 4.36 -7.14 10.83
CA PHE A 85 3.16 -6.44 11.26
C PHE A 85 2.19 -7.45 11.89
N ILE A 86 1.78 -7.23 13.13
CA ILE A 86 0.95 -8.19 13.87
C ILE A 86 -0.37 -7.54 14.22
N THR A 87 -1.45 -8.27 13.94
CA THR A 87 -2.82 -7.86 14.26
C THR A 87 -3.51 -8.92 15.09
N MET A 88 -4.49 -8.50 15.88
CA MET A 88 -5.45 -9.37 16.54
C MET A 88 -6.86 -8.89 16.25
N ASN A 89 -7.69 -9.73 15.61
CA ASN A 89 -9.04 -9.39 15.16
C ASN A 89 -9.09 -8.02 14.42
N GLU A 90 -8.26 -7.86 13.39
CA GLU A 90 -8.11 -6.64 12.57
C GLU A 90 -7.64 -5.38 13.32
N LYS A 91 -7.08 -5.53 14.52
CA LYS A 91 -6.47 -4.43 15.26
C LYS A 91 -4.95 -4.61 15.31
N PRO A 92 -4.17 -3.64 14.81
CA PRO A 92 -2.72 -3.68 14.95
C PRO A 92 -2.33 -3.75 16.42
N ILE A 93 -1.44 -4.67 16.78
CA ILE A 93 -0.91 -4.81 18.15
C ILE A 93 0.60 -4.62 18.23
N ALA A 94 1.34 -4.91 17.16
CA ALA A 94 2.78 -4.70 17.11
C ALA A 94 3.25 -4.48 15.66
N ILE A 95 4.25 -3.64 15.49
CA ILE A 95 4.91 -3.41 14.20
C ILE A 95 6.42 -3.34 14.45
N ASP A 96 7.17 -4.28 13.89
CA ASP A 96 8.63 -4.18 13.77
C ASP A 96 8.98 -3.84 12.33
N ARG A 97 9.23 -2.55 12.07
CA ARG A 97 9.55 -2.06 10.71
C ARG A 97 11.03 -1.83 10.46
N ARG A 98 11.92 -2.05 11.45
CA ARG A 98 13.28 -1.46 11.52
C ARG A 98 14.05 -1.46 10.18
N ILE A 99 14.04 -2.57 9.46
CA ILE A 99 14.75 -2.68 8.19
C ILE A 99 14.17 -1.79 7.06
N ASN A 100 12.88 -1.44 7.12
CA ASN A 100 12.23 -0.57 6.14
C ASN A 100 12.66 0.90 6.31
N ASP A 101 13.17 1.30 7.48
CA ASP A 101 13.74 2.63 7.71
C ASP A 101 15.24 2.71 7.30
N LEU A 102 15.81 1.66 6.68
CA LEU A 102 17.16 1.71 6.09
C LEU A 102 17.15 2.39 4.72
N ASP A 103 18.33 2.89 4.31
CA ASP A 103 18.52 3.49 2.99
C ASP A 103 18.30 2.48 1.84
N LEU A 104 17.61 2.93 0.80
CA LEU A 104 17.36 2.19 -0.44
C LEU A 104 18.26 2.69 -1.57
N ILE A 105 18.61 1.78 -2.47
CA ILE A 105 19.34 2.13 -3.69
C ILE A 105 18.32 2.37 -4.79
N ILE A 106 18.19 3.63 -5.22
CA ILE A 106 17.32 4.01 -6.34
C ILE A 106 18.19 4.23 -7.58
N PRO A 107 17.99 3.47 -8.67
CA PRO A 107 18.78 3.61 -9.88
C PRO A 107 18.54 4.94 -10.58
N LYS A 108 19.52 5.37 -11.39
CA LYS A 108 19.37 6.53 -12.28
C LYS A 108 18.26 6.32 -13.31
N LYS A 109 18.14 5.11 -13.87
CA LYS A 109 17.08 4.74 -14.82
C LYS A 109 15.78 4.40 -14.07
N LYS A 110 14.81 5.30 -14.19
CA LYS A 110 13.51 5.24 -13.50
C LYS A 110 12.38 4.85 -14.46
N SER A 111 11.27 4.39 -13.90
CA SER A 111 10.00 4.31 -14.62
C SER A 111 9.44 5.73 -14.82
N GLU A 112 8.41 5.87 -15.67
CA GLU A 112 7.69 7.16 -15.81
C GLU A 112 6.90 7.53 -14.55
N TYR A 113 6.38 6.53 -13.83
CA TYR A 113 5.50 6.69 -12.68
C TYR A 113 6.08 6.04 -11.43
N LEU A 114 5.80 6.65 -10.28
CA LEU A 114 6.17 6.17 -8.95
C LEU A 114 4.93 6.01 -8.06
N PHE A 115 4.82 4.92 -7.31
CA PHE A 115 3.98 4.83 -6.11
C PHE A 115 4.86 4.74 -4.87
N ILE A 116 4.52 5.47 -3.80
CA ILE A 116 5.29 5.52 -2.56
C ILE A 116 4.38 5.66 -1.34
N THR A 117 4.81 5.08 -0.21
CA THR A 117 4.14 5.21 1.09
C THR A 117 5.10 5.78 2.15
N THR A 118 4.60 6.14 3.33
CA THR A 118 5.46 6.59 4.44
C THR A 118 6.04 5.44 5.28
N GLU A 119 5.99 4.20 4.80
CA GLU A 119 6.52 3.01 5.49
C GLU A 119 8.04 2.82 5.34
N ILE A 120 8.74 3.85 4.89
CA ILE A 120 10.19 3.88 4.65
C ILE A 120 10.84 5.09 5.33
N ASN A 121 12.16 5.20 5.22
CA ASN A 121 12.91 6.26 5.88
C ASN A 121 12.49 7.69 5.46
N GLU A 122 12.57 8.62 6.42
CA GLU A 122 12.16 10.03 6.24
C GLU A 122 12.97 10.78 5.18
N ARG A 123 14.24 10.41 4.98
CA ARG A 123 15.11 11.02 3.98
C ARG A 123 14.52 10.81 2.58
N LEU A 124 14.05 9.60 2.29
CA LEU A 124 13.47 9.26 0.99
C LEU A 124 12.08 9.87 0.81
N ILE A 125 11.27 9.85 1.88
CA ILE A 125 9.94 10.51 1.96
C ILE A 125 10.01 11.99 1.56
N ASN A 126 11.10 12.68 1.90
CA ASN A 126 11.29 14.11 1.61
C ASN A 126 12.34 14.40 0.53
N SER A 127 12.70 13.39 -0.27
CA SER A 127 13.76 13.52 -1.28
C SER A 127 13.28 14.17 -2.58
N ASP A 128 14.21 14.73 -3.35
CA ASP A 128 13.95 15.26 -4.70
C ASP A 128 13.82 14.18 -5.77
N ILE A 129 13.82 12.88 -5.41
CA ILE A 129 13.71 11.82 -6.41
C ILE A 129 12.42 11.94 -7.21
N PHE A 130 11.36 12.49 -6.60
CA PHE A 130 10.03 12.65 -7.18
C PHE A 130 10.09 13.47 -8.46
N GLN A 131 10.93 14.51 -8.53
CA GLN A 131 11.07 15.38 -9.70
C GLN A 131 11.54 14.64 -10.97
N ASN A 132 12.08 13.42 -10.82
CA ASN A 132 12.54 12.60 -11.93
C ASN A 132 11.47 11.67 -12.49
N TYR A 133 10.25 11.72 -11.95
CA TYR A 133 9.10 10.97 -12.44
C TYR A 133 8.13 11.93 -13.11
N LYS A 134 7.40 11.44 -14.13
CA LYS A 134 6.31 12.20 -14.75
C LYS A 134 5.20 12.47 -13.74
N LYS A 135 4.89 11.49 -12.88
CA LYS A 135 3.94 11.63 -11.77
C LYS A 135 4.28 10.65 -10.65
N THR A 136 4.13 11.12 -9.41
CA THR A 136 4.26 10.31 -8.20
C THR A 136 2.91 10.20 -7.50
N PHE A 137 2.46 8.99 -7.21
CA PHE A 137 1.31 8.71 -6.36
C PHE A 137 1.84 8.42 -4.95
N PHE A 138 1.45 9.23 -3.97
CA PHE A 138 1.98 9.16 -2.63
C PHE A 138 0.84 8.89 -1.64
N ASP A 139 0.75 7.66 -1.13
CA ASP A 139 -0.07 7.40 0.06
C ASP A 139 0.64 7.95 1.31
N ILE A 140 0.01 8.93 1.94
CA ILE A 140 0.56 9.63 3.11
C ILE A 140 0.56 8.77 4.39
N GLY A 141 -0.13 7.63 4.38
CA GLY A 141 -0.21 6.71 5.50
C GLY A 141 1.06 5.85 5.69
N PRO A 142 1.31 5.32 6.90
CA PRO A 142 0.61 5.63 8.16
C PRO A 142 1.25 6.80 8.95
N ARG A 143 2.32 7.42 8.44
CA ARG A 143 3.13 8.46 9.11
C ARG A 143 3.10 9.80 8.35
N PRO A 144 1.92 10.44 8.15
CA PRO A 144 1.80 11.66 7.34
C PRO A 144 2.64 12.83 7.88
N LYS A 145 2.92 12.86 9.20
CA LYS A 145 3.75 13.89 9.85
C LYS A 145 5.21 13.91 9.39
N LEU A 146 5.71 12.82 8.79
CA LEU A 146 7.07 12.79 8.24
C LEU A 146 7.19 13.56 6.94
N ILE A 147 6.08 13.83 6.24
CA ILE A 147 6.09 14.55 4.98
C ILE A 147 6.14 16.04 5.26
N ASN A 148 7.29 16.65 5.01
CA ASN A 148 7.53 18.09 5.19
C ASN A 148 7.79 18.83 3.87
N LYS A 149 7.83 18.10 2.75
CA LYS A 149 8.10 18.63 1.42
C LYS A 149 6.99 18.29 0.43
N ARG A 150 6.61 19.27 -0.39
CA ARG A 150 5.69 19.11 -1.52
C ARG A 150 6.45 19.31 -2.84
N CYS A 151 6.22 18.41 -3.79
CA CYS A 151 6.66 18.55 -5.18
C CYS A 151 5.42 18.66 -6.08
N GLU A 152 5.50 19.42 -7.16
CA GLU A 152 4.35 19.71 -8.04
C GLU A 152 3.76 18.45 -8.70
N ASN A 153 4.60 17.50 -9.06
CA ASN A 153 4.22 16.25 -9.73
C ASN A 153 3.78 15.14 -8.76
N VAL A 154 3.60 15.44 -7.47
CA VAL A 154 3.14 14.49 -6.45
C VAL A 154 1.63 14.62 -6.27
N PHE A 155 0.96 13.48 -6.38
CA PHE A 155 -0.46 13.29 -6.17
C PHE A 155 -0.67 12.55 -4.85
N PHE A 156 -1.18 13.26 -3.85
CA PHE A 156 -1.34 12.74 -2.50
C PHE A 156 -2.67 12.02 -2.32
N ILE A 157 -2.60 10.84 -1.72
CA ILE A 157 -3.74 10.01 -1.36
C ILE A 157 -3.67 9.77 0.15
N GLY A 158 -4.78 9.88 0.86
CA GLY A 158 -4.83 9.61 2.29
C GLY A 158 -6.24 9.33 2.77
N ASN A 159 -6.41 8.95 4.03
CA ASN A 159 -7.74 8.85 4.66
C ASN A 159 -8.08 10.09 5.52
N GLU A 160 -9.35 10.20 5.97
CA GLU A 160 -9.83 11.33 6.79
C GLU A 160 -8.88 11.62 7.97
N LYS A 161 -8.50 10.58 8.73
CA LYS A 161 -7.67 10.71 9.94
C LYS A 161 -6.22 11.11 9.63
N GLU A 162 -5.66 10.59 8.56
CA GLU A 162 -4.30 10.95 8.13
C GLU A 162 -4.24 12.42 7.68
N CYS A 163 -5.29 12.88 6.99
CA CYS A 163 -5.39 14.26 6.51
C CYS A 163 -5.47 15.29 7.65
N GLU A 164 -6.05 14.93 8.80
CA GLU A 164 -6.12 15.84 9.97
C GLU A 164 -4.75 16.33 10.46
N ASN A 165 -3.70 15.51 10.27
CA ASN A 165 -2.35 15.77 10.75
C ASN A 165 -1.36 16.00 9.60
N PHE A 166 -1.84 16.14 8.37
CA PHE A 166 -1.01 16.31 7.19
C PHE A 166 -0.75 17.80 6.92
N LEU A 167 0.50 18.15 6.64
CA LEU A 167 0.92 19.54 6.41
C LEU A 167 0.32 20.15 5.13
N PHE A 168 -0.06 19.30 4.18
CA PHE A 168 -0.63 19.69 2.89
C PHE A 168 -2.04 19.14 2.72
N ASN A 169 -2.62 19.34 1.54
CA ASN A 169 -3.88 18.72 1.15
C ASN A 169 -3.64 17.46 0.31
N CYS A 170 -4.44 16.43 0.58
CA CYS A 170 -4.57 15.28 -0.31
C CYS A 170 -5.40 15.62 -1.54
N ASP A 171 -5.02 15.07 -2.68
CA ASP A 171 -5.79 15.15 -3.92
C ASP A 171 -7.02 14.22 -3.86
N VAL A 172 -6.85 13.05 -3.22
CA VAL A 172 -7.92 12.07 -2.96
C VAL A 172 -7.96 11.70 -1.49
N VAL A 173 -9.16 11.75 -0.91
CA VAL A 173 -9.41 11.40 0.50
C VAL A 173 -10.33 10.17 0.57
N LYS A 174 -9.82 9.10 1.17
CA LYS A 174 -10.54 7.87 1.52
C LYS A 174 -11.40 8.15 2.76
N LEU A 175 -12.72 7.97 2.66
CA LEU A 175 -13.70 8.27 3.72
C LEU A 175 -14.22 7.00 4.44
N GLY A 176 -13.46 5.90 4.35
CA GLY A 176 -13.86 4.61 4.92
C GLY A 176 -15.21 4.15 4.36
N GLU A 177 -16.15 3.79 5.25
CA GLU A 177 -17.50 3.36 4.88
C GLU A 177 -18.37 4.46 4.22
N LYS A 178 -17.92 5.72 4.20
CA LYS A 178 -18.60 6.81 3.47
C LYS A 178 -18.17 6.93 2.00
N GLY A 179 -17.17 6.16 1.57
CA GLY A 179 -16.64 6.15 0.19
C GLY A 179 -15.37 6.99 0.03
N ALA A 180 -15.30 7.85 -0.99
CA ALA A 180 -14.11 8.64 -1.28
C ALA A 180 -14.42 9.98 -1.96
N LYS A 181 -13.49 10.93 -1.83
CA LYS A 181 -13.58 12.28 -2.40
C LYS A 181 -12.36 12.62 -3.26
N TRP A 182 -12.56 13.26 -4.40
CA TRP A 182 -11.52 13.86 -5.25
C TRP A 182 -11.95 15.26 -5.70
N GLY A 183 -11.39 16.31 -5.10
CA GLY A 183 -11.89 17.68 -5.29
C GLY A 183 -13.35 17.77 -4.86
N GLU A 184 -14.24 18.36 -5.67
CA GLU A 184 -15.68 18.43 -5.37
C GLU A 184 -16.45 17.12 -5.61
N LYS A 185 -15.83 16.12 -6.25
CA LYS A 185 -16.48 14.85 -6.56
C LYS A 185 -16.45 13.92 -5.35
N ILE A 186 -17.61 13.38 -4.99
CA ILE A 186 -17.78 12.46 -3.86
C ILE A 186 -18.53 11.23 -4.38
N VAL A 187 -17.99 10.05 -4.08
CA VAL A 187 -18.66 8.78 -4.35
C VAL A 187 -18.88 8.08 -3.02
N SER A 188 -20.14 7.69 -2.75
CA SER A 188 -20.52 6.96 -1.54
C SER A 188 -20.57 5.46 -1.76
N LEU A 189 -20.35 4.71 -0.68
CA LEU A 189 -20.52 3.26 -0.65
C LEU A 189 -22.01 2.89 -0.49
N SER A 190 -22.40 1.76 -1.06
CA SER A 190 -23.76 1.20 -0.96
C SER A 190 -24.16 0.66 0.42
N GLY A 191 -23.39 0.94 1.48
CA GLY A 191 -23.76 0.62 2.87
C GLY A 191 -23.49 -0.82 3.33
N LYS A 192 -22.68 -1.59 2.61
CA LYS A 192 -22.27 -2.94 3.06
C LYS A 192 -21.27 -2.84 4.22
N LYS A 193 -21.59 -3.48 5.36
CA LYS A 193 -20.70 -3.56 6.52
C LYS A 193 -19.42 -4.30 6.14
N THR A 194 -18.26 -3.76 6.49
CA THR A 194 -16.95 -4.35 6.17
C THR A 194 -16.46 -5.19 7.35
N PRO A 195 -16.41 -6.53 7.24
CA PRO A 195 -15.91 -7.36 8.34
C PRO A 195 -14.39 -7.23 8.52
N TYR A 196 -13.63 -7.03 7.44
CA TYR A 196 -12.17 -6.92 7.47
C TYR A 196 -11.70 -5.63 6.77
N GLY A 197 -11.22 -4.65 7.53
CA GLY A 197 -10.83 -3.33 7.02
C GLY A 197 -9.38 -3.20 6.57
N ILE A 198 -8.47 -4.04 7.07
CA ILE A 198 -7.03 -3.93 6.75
C ILE A 198 -6.80 -4.24 5.28
N GLY A 199 -6.05 -3.37 4.58
CA GLY A 199 -5.72 -3.50 3.16
C GLY A 199 -6.74 -2.93 2.18
N MET A 200 -7.87 -2.41 2.66
CA MET A 200 -8.87 -1.76 1.80
C MET A 200 -8.30 -0.53 1.08
N GLY A 201 -7.43 0.22 1.76
CA GLY A 201 -6.70 1.34 1.18
C GLY A 201 -5.82 0.93 0.00
N ASP A 202 -5.09 -0.17 0.13
CA ASP A 202 -4.18 -0.66 -0.92
C ASP A 202 -4.95 -1.06 -2.19
N VAL A 203 -6.11 -1.69 -2.04
CA VAL A 203 -7.02 -2.00 -3.16
C VAL A 203 -7.55 -0.72 -3.81
N PHE A 204 -7.99 0.23 -2.99
CA PHE A 204 -8.47 1.51 -3.48
C PHE A 204 -7.38 2.24 -4.29
N ASP A 205 -6.17 2.35 -3.74
CA ASP A 205 -5.06 3.07 -4.38
C ASP A 205 -4.67 2.39 -5.69
N THR A 206 -4.65 1.05 -5.71
CA THR A 206 -4.37 0.27 -6.92
C THR A 206 -5.34 0.61 -8.05
N VAL A 207 -6.64 0.56 -7.79
CA VAL A 207 -7.68 0.82 -8.81
C VAL A 207 -7.72 2.30 -9.20
N LEU A 208 -7.49 3.20 -8.23
CA LEU A 208 -7.36 4.63 -8.48
C LEU A 208 -6.21 4.91 -9.45
N ILE A 209 -5.02 4.37 -9.17
CA ILE A 209 -3.82 4.57 -9.98
C ILE A 209 -4.02 4.00 -11.39
N ASP A 210 -4.52 2.77 -11.51
CA ASP A 210 -4.81 2.16 -12.80
C ASP A 210 -5.79 3.00 -13.64
N GLY A 211 -6.87 3.48 -13.03
CA GLY A 211 -7.83 4.35 -13.71
C GLY A 211 -7.23 5.67 -14.19
N ILE A 212 -6.33 6.27 -13.40
CA ILE A 212 -5.59 7.48 -13.79
C ILE A 212 -4.66 7.20 -14.97
N LEU A 213 -3.94 6.09 -14.94
CA LEU A 213 -2.99 5.73 -16.00
C LEU A 213 -3.69 5.38 -17.32
N ASN A 214 -4.92 4.88 -17.25
CA ASN A 214 -5.79 4.63 -18.41
C ASN A 214 -6.61 5.86 -18.84
N ASN A 215 -6.35 7.05 -18.28
CA ASN A 215 -7.03 8.31 -18.59
C ASN A 215 -8.57 8.23 -18.49
N LEU A 216 -9.09 7.49 -17.50
CA LEU A 216 -10.52 7.45 -17.23
C LEU A 216 -11.01 8.76 -16.59
N GLU A 217 -12.31 9.01 -16.65
CA GLU A 217 -12.93 10.15 -15.99
C GLU A 217 -12.87 10.04 -14.45
N LYS A 218 -12.62 11.14 -13.76
CA LYS A 218 -12.39 11.16 -12.29
C LYS A 218 -13.50 10.46 -11.50
N GLU A 219 -14.75 10.71 -11.87
CA GLU A 219 -15.92 10.14 -11.22
C GLU A 219 -15.99 8.62 -11.43
N GLN A 220 -15.70 8.16 -12.65
CA GLN A 220 -15.61 6.73 -12.96
C GLN A 220 -14.48 6.05 -12.17
N ILE A 221 -13.32 6.70 -12.04
CA ILE A 221 -12.19 6.17 -11.27
C ILE A 221 -12.58 5.99 -9.80
N LEU A 222 -13.21 7.01 -9.19
CA LEU A 222 -13.68 6.93 -7.81
C LEU A 222 -14.70 5.81 -7.64
N HIS A 223 -15.69 5.70 -8.53
CA HIS A 223 -16.66 4.60 -8.51
C HIS A 223 -15.99 3.23 -8.59
N ASN A 224 -15.03 3.06 -9.50
CA ASN A 224 -14.32 1.79 -9.65
C ASN A 224 -13.53 1.43 -8.38
N ALA A 225 -12.80 2.39 -7.81
CA ALA A 225 -12.00 2.16 -6.62
C ALA A 225 -12.87 1.87 -5.38
N VAL A 226 -13.93 2.64 -5.18
CA VAL A 226 -14.90 2.43 -4.09
C VAL A 226 -15.57 1.06 -4.24
N ASN A 227 -16.08 0.72 -5.42
CA ASN A 227 -16.75 -0.56 -5.66
C ASN A 227 -15.80 -1.76 -5.52
N ALA A 228 -14.54 -1.62 -5.92
CA ALA A 228 -13.56 -2.69 -5.78
C ALA A 228 -13.38 -3.06 -4.31
N THR A 229 -13.26 -2.09 -3.42
CA THR A 229 -13.13 -2.37 -1.98
C THR A 229 -14.34 -3.10 -1.41
N GLN A 230 -15.57 -2.79 -1.85
CA GLN A 230 -16.77 -3.52 -1.39
C GLN A 230 -16.78 -5.00 -1.76
N ARG A 231 -16.27 -5.34 -2.95
CA ARG A 231 -16.26 -6.72 -3.42
C ARG A 231 -15.34 -7.60 -2.59
N ILE A 232 -14.21 -7.05 -2.15
CA ILE A 232 -13.18 -7.80 -1.43
C ILE A 232 -13.26 -7.67 0.10
N SER A 233 -14.26 -6.98 0.64
CA SER A 233 -14.38 -6.68 2.07
C SER A 233 -14.45 -7.92 2.97
N GLU A 234 -14.84 -9.07 2.42
CA GLU A 234 -14.96 -10.37 3.11
C GLU A 234 -13.63 -11.10 3.26
N TYR A 235 -12.58 -10.71 2.52
CA TYR A 235 -11.28 -11.38 2.61
C TYR A 235 -10.46 -10.85 3.78
N LEU A 236 -10.05 -11.74 4.66
CA LEU A 236 -9.14 -11.43 5.77
C LEU A 236 -7.72 -11.15 5.25
N GLY A 237 -7.16 -10.00 5.67
CA GLY A 237 -5.80 -9.58 5.35
C GLY A 237 -5.61 -8.93 3.98
N ALA A 238 -4.69 -7.96 3.91
CA ALA A 238 -4.50 -7.11 2.74
C ALA A 238 -4.06 -7.88 1.48
N TYR A 239 -3.18 -8.88 1.64
CA TYR A 239 -2.74 -9.72 0.53
C TYR A 239 -3.88 -10.52 -0.09
N ASN A 240 -4.76 -11.13 0.70
CA ASN A 240 -5.89 -11.88 0.15
C ASN A 240 -6.87 -10.95 -0.58
N LYS A 241 -7.05 -9.73 -0.10
CA LYS A 241 -7.87 -8.72 -0.79
C LYS A 241 -7.29 -8.36 -2.15
N ILE A 242 -5.98 -8.08 -2.22
CA ILE A 242 -5.39 -7.61 -3.47
C ILE A 242 -5.38 -8.71 -4.54
N ILE A 243 -5.06 -9.96 -4.17
CA ILE A 243 -5.00 -11.04 -5.16
C ILE A 243 -6.38 -11.45 -5.70
N ASN A 244 -7.47 -11.12 -4.99
CA ASN A 244 -8.85 -11.39 -5.40
C ASN A 244 -9.55 -10.16 -6.00
N MET A 245 -8.86 -9.03 -6.20
CA MET A 245 -9.48 -7.78 -6.68
C MET A 245 -10.10 -7.87 -8.09
N LYS A 246 -9.56 -8.75 -8.95
CA LYS A 246 -10.00 -8.93 -10.34
C LYS A 246 -11.25 -9.81 -10.50
N TYR A 247 -11.68 -10.53 -9.46
CA TYR A 247 -12.75 -11.53 -9.54
C TYR A 247 -13.88 -11.21 -8.56
#